data_AF-A0A1W9RQZ4-F1
#
_entry.id   AF-A0A1W9RQZ4-F1
#
_cell.length_a   1.000
_cell.length_b   1.000
_cell.length_c   1.000
_cell.angle_alpha   90.00
_cell.angle_beta   90.00
_cell.angle_gamma   90.00
#
_symmetry.space_group_name_H-M   'P 1'
#
loop_
_entity.id
_entity.type
_entity.pdbx_description
1 polymer ?
#
loop_
_entity_poly.entity_id
_entity_poly.type
_entity_poly.pdbx_seq_one_letter_code
_entity_poly.pdbx_strand_id
1 'polypeptide(L)'
;EFDKYKVIIKGDKITQKILKGVKKATLADWSKEYLDLVVSIKVVDSLEEAIEHINFYGSHHTDSIITENIENAYKFVSKVDSACCFINISTRLSDGYQFGLGAEIGISTDKLHARGPMGLAELTTYKYIVEGRYNLRK
;
A
#
# COMPACT_ATOMS: atom_id res chain seq x y z
N GLU A 1 -23.52 5.20 -6.63
CA GLU A 1 -23.01 4.23 -5.64
C GLU A 1 -22.49 4.89 -4.36
N PHE A 2 -21.52 5.81 -4.37
CA PHE A 2 -20.98 6.43 -3.14
C PHE A 2 -22.03 7.13 -2.25
N ASP A 3 -23.02 7.81 -2.83
CA ASP A 3 -24.10 8.46 -2.08
C ASP A 3 -24.93 7.47 -1.25
N LYS A 4 -25.11 6.23 -1.77
CA LYS A 4 -25.84 5.15 -1.08
C LYS A 4 -25.17 4.80 0.25
N TYR A 5 -23.84 4.85 0.29
CA TYR A 5 -23.02 4.55 1.46
C TYR A 5 -22.62 5.81 2.23
N LYS A 6 -23.15 6.99 1.86
CA LYS A 6 -22.88 8.28 2.50
C LYS A 6 -21.38 8.64 2.56
N VAL A 7 -20.61 8.24 1.54
CA VAL A 7 -19.17 8.56 1.47
C VAL A 7 -18.98 10.01 1.04
N ILE A 8 -18.20 10.76 1.82
CA ILE A 8 -17.83 12.15 1.50
C ILE A 8 -16.66 12.13 0.51
N ILE A 9 -16.88 12.69 -0.67
CA ILE A 9 -15.85 12.80 -1.69
C ILE A 9 -15.18 14.18 -1.62
N LYS A 10 -13.85 14.19 -1.57
CA LYS A 10 -13.00 15.35 -1.81
C LYS A 10 -12.23 15.14 -3.11
N GLY A 11 -12.16 16.15 -3.97
CA GLY A 11 -11.60 16.00 -5.30
C GLY A 11 -10.67 17.14 -5.68
N ASP A 12 -9.70 16.85 -6.55
CA ASP A 12 -8.92 17.86 -7.24
C ASP A 12 -9.79 18.69 -8.22
N LYS A 13 -9.20 19.69 -8.87
CA LYS A 13 -9.94 20.58 -9.79
C LYS A 13 -10.57 19.81 -10.95
N ILE A 14 -9.90 18.77 -11.48
CA ILE A 14 -10.42 17.98 -12.58
C ILE A 14 -11.60 17.14 -12.08
N THR A 15 -11.45 16.45 -10.94
CA THR A 15 -12.54 15.70 -10.31
C THR A 15 -13.78 16.57 -10.08
N GLN A 16 -13.62 17.80 -9.57
CA GLN A 16 -14.75 18.71 -9.34
C GLN A 16 -15.46 19.16 -10.62
N LYS A 17 -14.75 19.19 -11.77
CA LYS A 17 -15.38 19.49 -13.06
C LYS A 17 -16.22 18.32 -13.56
N ILE A 18 -15.79 17.08 -13.26
CA ILE A 18 -16.45 15.85 -13.70
C ILE A 18 -17.64 15.51 -12.78
N LEU A 19 -17.44 15.60 -11.47
CA LEU A 19 -18.41 15.24 -10.44
C LEU A 19 -18.93 16.48 -9.70
N LYS A 20 -20.23 16.71 -9.78
CA LYS A 20 -20.90 17.81 -9.05
C LYS A 20 -21.04 17.46 -7.57
N GLY A 21 -20.96 18.46 -6.68
CA GLY A 21 -21.15 18.29 -5.23
C GLY A 21 -19.90 17.79 -4.47
N VAL A 22 -18.77 17.61 -5.15
CA VAL A 22 -17.51 17.18 -4.54
C VAL A 22 -16.80 18.34 -3.84
N LYS A 23 -16.39 18.13 -2.59
CA LYS A 23 -15.60 19.11 -1.83
C LYS A 23 -14.21 19.25 -2.45
N LYS A 24 -13.61 20.45 -2.39
CA LYS A 24 -12.25 20.64 -2.90
C LYS A 24 -11.25 19.93 -1.97
N ALA A 25 -10.40 19.09 -2.53
CA ALA A 25 -9.26 18.52 -1.81
C ALA A 25 -8.17 19.59 -1.60
N THR A 26 -7.58 19.59 -0.42
CA THR A 26 -6.43 20.40 -0.02
C THR A 26 -5.14 19.56 -0.08
N LEU A 27 -3.97 20.20 0.01
CA LEU A 27 -2.70 19.44 0.04
C LEU A 27 -2.63 18.47 1.23
N ALA A 28 -3.20 18.85 2.37
CA ALA A 28 -3.23 18.01 3.56
C ALA A 28 -4.11 16.75 3.37
N ASP A 29 -5.11 16.80 2.49
CA ASP A 29 -6.01 15.67 2.23
C ASP A 29 -5.34 14.51 1.49
N TRP A 30 -4.16 14.72 0.90
CA TRP A 30 -3.41 13.68 0.19
C TRP A 30 -2.61 12.78 1.14
N SER A 31 -2.04 13.34 2.21
CA SER A 31 -1.34 12.56 3.25
C SER A 31 -2.25 12.14 4.41
N LYS A 32 -3.54 12.49 4.37
CA LYS A 32 -4.45 12.27 5.49
C LYS A 32 -5.14 10.91 5.39
N GLU A 33 -4.88 10.06 6.36
CA GLU A 33 -5.72 8.89 6.64
C GLU A 33 -6.97 9.32 7.41
N TYR A 34 -8.15 8.98 6.88
CA TYR A 34 -9.43 9.45 7.44
C TYR A 34 -10.00 8.52 8.50
N LEU A 35 -9.81 7.21 8.36
CA LEU A 35 -10.47 6.16 9.16
C LEU A 35 -12.00 6.38 9.27
N ASP A 36 -12.61 6.86 8.19
CA ASP A 36 -14.03 7.24 8.10
C ASP A 36 -14.51 7.07 6.65
N LEU A 37 -15.80 7.27 6.41
CA LEU A 37 -16.43 7.28 5.09
C LEU A 37 -16.08 8.56 4.30
N VAL A 38 -14.80 8.81 4.11
CA VAL A 38 -14.24 9.95 3.38
C VAL A 38 -13.18 9.46 2.41
N VAL A 39 -13.20 9.97 1.18
CA VAL A 39 -12.20 9.64 0.15
C VAL A 39 -11.73 10.89 -0.58
N SER A 40 -10.41 10.98 -0.79
CA SER A 40 -9.78 11.96 -1.68
C SER A 40 -9.60 11.34 -3.06
N ILE A 41 -10.03 12.02 -4.13
CA ILE A 41 -9.87 11.59 -5.52
C ILE A 41 -9.02 12.61 -6.26
N LYS A 42 -7.96 12.12 -6.91
CA LYS A 42 -7.11 12.89 -7.80
C LYS A 42 -7.13 12.26 -9.19
N VAL A 43 -7.36 13.06 -10.22
CA VAL A 43 -7.08 12.65 -11.61
C VAL A 43 -5.60 12.89 -11.90
N VAL A 44 -4.97 11.91 -12.55
CA VAL A 44 -3.56 11.92 -12.97
C VAL A 44 -3.48 11.63 -14.47
N ASP A 45 -2.45 12.16 -15.13
CA ASP A 45 -2.30 12.06 -16.58
C ASP A 45 -1.61 10.75 -17.03
N SER A 46 -0.88 10.08 -16.12
CA SER A 46 -0.14 8.87 -16.44
C SER A 46 0.04 7.92 -15.24
N LEU A 47 0.53 6.71 -15.54
CA LEU A 47 0.93 5.73 -14.53
C LEU A 47 2.10 6.24 -13.69
N GLU A 48 3.06 6.94 -14.30
CA GLU A 48 4.20 7.52 -13.61
C GLU A 48 3.75 8.55 -12.57
N GLU A 49 2.83 9.45 -12.93
CA GLU A 49 2.30 10.42 -11.97
C GLU A 49 1.53 9.72 -10.83
N ALA A 50 0.80 8.64 -11.12
CA ALA A 50 0.14 7.84 -10.09
C ALA A 50 1.16 7.25 -9.09
N ILE A 51 2.24 6.65 -9.60
CA ILE A 51 3.31 6.06 -8.79
C ILE A 51 4.01 7.14 -7.96
N GLU A 52 4.33 8.29 -8.55
CA GLU A 52 4.95 9.42 -7.84
C GLU A 52 4.04 9.95 -6.73
N HIS A 53 2.73 10.07 -7.01
CA HIS A 53 1.75 10.50 -6.03
C HIS A 53 1.67 9.52 -4.84
N ILE A 54 1.61 8.22 -5.11
CA ILE A 54 1.57 7.18 -4.09
C ILE A 54 2.84 7.20 -3.23
N ASN A 55 4.02 7.19 -3.87
CA ASN A 55 5.28 7.16 -3.14
C ASN A 55 5.55 8.45 -2.35
N PHE A 56 4.96 9.58 -2.73
CA PHE A 56 5.13 10.85 -2.02
C PHE A 56 4.12 11.02 -0.87
N TYR A 57 2.85 10.69 -1.09
CA TYR A 57 1.77 10.97 -0.13
C TYR A 57 1.34 9.76 0.70
N GLY A 58 1.57 8.55 0.21
CA GLY A 58 1.18 7.31 0.86
C GLY A 58 2.02 7.02 2.11
N SER A 59 1.47 6.21 3.02
CA SER A 59 2.15 5.73 4.22
C SER A 59 3.00 4.48 4.00
N HIS A 60 3.16 4.06 2.73
CA HIS A 60 3.83 2.82 2.33
C HIS A 60 3.19 1.54 2.91
N HIS A 61 1.88 1.56 3.23
CA HIS A 61 1.16 0.42 3.79
C HIS A 61 0.65 -0.54 2.71
N THR A 62 -0.38 -0.13 1.95
CA THR A 62 -0.97 -0.98 0.91
C THR A 62 -1.53 -0.13 -0.21
N ASP A 63 -1.10 -0.45 -1.43
CA ASP A 63 -1.53 0.25 -2.63
C ASP A 63 -1.92 -0.75 -3.72
N SER A 64 -2.89 -0.38 -4.55
CA SER A 64 -3.41 -1.25 -5.60
C SER A 64 -3.58 -0.49 -6.90
N ILE A 65 -3.30 -1.19 -8.00
CA ILE A 65 -3.67 -0.77 -9.35
C ILE A 65 -4.84 -1.62 -9.85
N ILE A 66 -5.78 -0.98 -10.56
CA ILE A 66 -6.81 -1.68 -11.34
C ILE A 66 -6.50 -1.45 -12.83
N THR A 67 -6.10 -2.50 -13.54
CA THR A 67 -5.72 -2.41 -14.96
C THR A 67 -5.81 -3.75 -15.68
N GLU A 68 -6.14 -3.72 -16.97
CA GLU A 68 -6.04 -4.87 -17.89
C GLU A 68 -4.69 -4.89 -18.65
N ASN A 69 -3.88 -3.83 -18.52
CA ASN A 69 -2.57 -3.76 -19.15
C ASN A 69 -1.52 -4.41 -18.23
N ILE A 70 -1.03 -5.57 -18.65
CA ILE A 70 -0.06 -6.37 -17.89
C ILE A 70 1.28 -5.66 -17.69
N GLU A 71 1.75 -4.87 -18.66
CA GLU A 71 3.00 -4.11 -18.53
C GLU A 71 2.85 -3.01 -17.47
N ASN A 72 1.71 -2.32 -17.46
CA ASN A 72 1.40 -1.32 -16.45
C ASN A 72 1.28 -1.94 -15.05
N ALA A 73 0.66 -3.12 -14.95
CA ALA A 73 0.53 -3.84 -13.69
C ALA A 73 1.90 -4.18 -13.10
N TYR A 74 2.81 -4.77 -13.89
CA TYR A 74 4.16 -5.09 -13.42
C TYR A 74 5.03 -3.85 -13.18
N LYS A 75 4.85 -2.79 -13.96
CA LYS A 75 5.52 -1.51 -13.71
C LYS A 75 5.07 -0.87 -12.40
N PHE A 76 3.78 -0.94 -12.08
CA PHE A 76 3.25 -0.44 -10.81
C PHE A 76 3.86 -1.18 -9.61
N VAL A 77 3.74 -2.51 -9.56
CA VAL A 77 4.23 -3.29 -8.40
C VAL A 77 5.75 -3.26 -8.24
N SER A 78 6.51 -2.99 -9.30
CA SER A 78 7.97 -2.82 -9.23
C SER A 78 8.43 -1.43 -8.81
N LYS A 79 7.56 -0.42 -8.86
CA LYS A 79 7.90 0.99 -8.63
C LYS A 79 7.20 1.61 -7.42
N VAL A 80 6.07 1.08 -7.01
CA VAL A 80 5.41 1.48 -5.76
C VAL A 80 6.10 0.80 -4.59
N ASP A 81 6.57 1.61 -3.64
CA ASP A 81 7.35 1.16 -2.49
C ASP A 81 6.48 1.04 -1.24
N SER A 82 5.52 0.12 -1.27
CA SER A 82 4.61 -0.16 -0.14
C SER A 82 4.82 -1.57 0.39
N ALA A 83 4.41 -1.82 1.63
CA ALA A 83 4.52 -3.14 2.25
C ALA A 83 3.70 -4.20 1.50
N CYS A 84 2.57 -3.81 0.91
CA CYS A 84 1.79 -4.65 0.02
C CYS A 84 1.41 -3.89 -1.26
N CYS A 85 1.71 -4.45 -2.43
CA CYS A 85 1.32 -3.91 -3.73
C CYS A 85 0.42 -4.91 -4.46
N PHE A 86 -0.79 -4.49 -4.84
CA PHE A 86 -1.81 -5.35 -5.42
C PHE A 86 -2.15 -4.98 -6.87
N ILE A 87 -2.57 -5.99 -7.64
CA ILE A 87 -3.08 -5.84 -9.01
C ILE A 87 -4.51 -6.40 -9.01
N ASN A 88 -5.49 -5.57 -9.38
CA ASN A 88 -6.89 -5.95 -9.51
C ASN A 88 -7.51 -6.57 -8.24
N ILE A 89 -7.03 -6.18 -7.07
CA ILE A 89 -7.43 -6.75 -5.77
C ILE A 89 -7.68 -5.62 -4.76
N SER A 90 -8.64 -5.81 -3.86
CA SER A 90 -8.92 -4.84 -2.80
C SER A 90 -7.74 -4.71 -1.82
N THR A 91 -7.42 -3.48 -1.43
CA THR A 91 -6.42 -3.20 -0.38
C THR A 91 -6.80 -3.81 0.98
N ARG A 92 -8.06 -4.17 1.21
CA ARG A 92 -8.52 -4.85 2.44
C ARG A 92 -7.88 -6.21 2.69
N LEU A 93 -7.24 -6.81 1.69
CA LEU A 93 -6.60 -8.11 1.82
C LEU A 93 -5.19 -8.05 2.40
N SER A 94 -4.63 -6.87 2.70
CA SER A 94 -3.40 -6.78 3.50
C SER A 94 -3.70 -7.09 4.95
N ASP A 95 -3.65 -8.39 5.27
CA ASP A 95 -3.97 -8.96 6.58
C ASP A 95 -3.36 -10.36 6.66
N GLY A 96 -2.78 -10.71 7.81
CA GLY A 96 -2.04 -11.95 8.01
C GLY A 96 -2.89 -13.20 7.84
N TYR A 97 -4.17 -13.19 8.24
CA TYR A 97 -5.05 -14.32 7.99
C TYR A 97 -5.36 -14.45 6.50
N GLN A 98 -5.63 -13.34 5.80
CA GLN A 98 -5.81 -13.33 4.35
C GLN A 98 -4.57 -13.83 3.60
N PHE A 99 -3.37 -13.58 4.14
CA PHE A 99 -2.09 -14.04 3.59
C PHE A 99 -1.73 -15.49 3.99
N GLY A 100 -2.55 -16.14 4.83
CA GLY A 100 -2.32 -17.54 5.26
C GLY A 100 -1.31 -17.68 6.40
N LEU A 101 -0.98 -16.61 7.12
CA LEU A 101 -0.10 -16.62 8.29
C LEU A 101 -0.80 -17.15 9.56
N GLY A 102 -2.13 -17.32 9.50
CA GLY A 102 -2.98 -17.80 10.60
C GLY A 102 -3.31 -16.70 11.62
N ALA A 103 -2.31 -15.95 12.07
CA ALA A 103 -2.48 -14.77 12.92
C ALA A 103 -1.40 -13.73 12.60
N GLU A 104 -1.65 -12.48 12.99
CA GLU A 104 -0.67 -11.39 12.94
C GLU A 104 -0.62 -10.63 14.27
N ILE A 105 0.53 -10.05 14.59
CA ILE A 105 0.62 -9.03 15.65
C ILE A 105 0.19 -7.65 15.14
N GLY A 106 0.36 -7.41 13.84
CA GLY A 106 0.05 -6.18 13.14
C GLY A 106 0.80 -6.11 11.81
N ILE A 107 0.74 -4.95 11.16
CA ILE A 107 1.32 -4.72 9.83
C ILE A 107 2.44 -3.69 9.94
N SER A 108 3.65 -4.08 9.56
CA SER A 108 4.82 -3.20 9.51
C SER A 108 4.91 -2.50 8.16
N THR A 109 5.10 -1.18 8.17
CA THR A 109 5.41 -0.40 6.95
C THR A 109 6.91 -0.13 6.80
N ASP A 110 7.70 -0.46 7.83
CA ASP A 110 9.15 -0.26 7.84
C ASP A 110 9.88 -1.20 6.87
N LYS A 111 11.06 -0.77 6.42
CA LYS A 111 11.87 -1.52 5.45
C LYS A 111 12.80 -2.56 6.09
N LEU A 112 13.04 -2.46 7.39
CA LEU A 112 14.00 -3.31 8.10
C LEU A 112 13.28 -4.42 8.86
N HIS A 113 13.92 -5.59 8.97
CA HIS A 113 13.46 -6.78 9.69
C HIS A 113 12.21 -7.43 9.11
N ALA A 114 11.03 -6.83 9.30
CA ALA A 114 9.75 -7.37 8.87
C ALA A 114 8.91 -6.26 8.21
N ARG A 115 8.26 -6.57 7.09
CA ARG A 115 7.46 -5.64 6.28
C ARG A 115 6.20 -6.32 5.78
N GLY A 116 5.05 -5.69 5.97
CA GLY A 116 3.73 -6.27 5.77
C GLY A 116 3.18 -6.93 7.03
N PRO A 117 2.14 -7.79 6.90
CA PRO A 117 1.62 -8.59 8.01
C PRO A 117 2.71 -9.40 8.71
N MET A 118 2.83 -9.25 10.03
CA MET A 118 3.87 -9.90 10.83
C MET A 118 3.31 -11.12 11.55
N GLY A 119 3.68 -12.31 11.07
CA GLY A 119 3.35 -13.61 11.65
C GLY A 119 4.42 -14.09 12.63
N LEU A 120 4.45 -15.41 12.87
CA LEU A 120 5.40 -16.02 13.82
C LEU A 120 6.86 -15.86 13.38
N ALA A 121 7.14 -15.96 12.07
CA ALA A 121 8.51 -15.89 11.55
C ALA A 121 9.13 -14.52 11.79
N GLU A 122 8.34 -13.46 11.64
CA GLU A 122 8.74 -12.06 11.85
C GLU A 122 9.05 -11.75 13.32
N LEU A 123 8.73 -12.63 14.26
CA LEU A 123 9.10 -12.52 15.68
C LEU A 123 10.35 -13.33 16.06
N THR A 124 11.05 -13.88 15.07
CA THR A 124 12.29 -14.64 15.28
C THR A 124 13.52 -13.87 14.81
N THR A 125 14.68 -14.33 15.25
CA THR A 125 15.97 -13.93 14.68
C THR A 125 16.79 -15.19 14.38
N TYR A 126 17.85 -15.04 13.59
CA TYR A 126 18.70 -16.16 13.19
C TYR A 126 20.05 -16.12 13.92
N LYS A 127 20.72 -17.26 13.97
CA LYS A 127 22.11 -17.36 14.41
C LYS A 127 22.86 -18.32 13.48
N TYR A 128 24.16 -18.14 13.36
CA TYR A 128 25.01 -19.09 12.67
C TYR A 128 25.46 -20.18 13.64
N ILE A 129 25.33 -21.43 13.21
CA ILE A 129 25.88 -22.59 13.91
C ILE A 129 26.92 -23.19 12.98
N VAL A 130 28.17 -23.24 13.44
CA VAL A 130 29.29 -23.81 12.68
C VAL A 130 29.87 -24.95 13.50
N GLU A 131 29.79 -26.16 12.96
CA GLU A 131 30.44 -27.33 13.53
C GLU A 131 31.80 -27.55 12.86
N GLY A 132 32.86 -27.53 13.66
CA GLY A 132 34.23 -27.69 13.20
C GLY A 132 34.89 -28.95 13.73
N ARG A 133 35.98 -29.35 13.08
CA ARG A 133 36.95 -30.35 13.55
C ARG A 133 38.35 -29.73 13.56
N TYR A 134 38.55 -28.77 14.48
CA TYR A 134 39.82 -28.04 14.66
C TYR A 134 40.28 -27.26 13.42
N ASN A 135 39.33 -26.77 12.63
CA ASN A 135 39.64 -26.03 11.41
C ASN A 135 40.27 -24.66 11.73
N LEU A 136 41.35 -24.32 11.03
CA LEU A 136 41.96 -22.99 11.05
C LEU A 136 41.48 -22.17 9.85
N ARG A 137 41.31 -20.85 10.05
CA ARG A 137 41.14 -19.90 8.94
C ARG A 137 42.51 -19.65 8.30
N LYS A 138 42.63 -19.85 6.98
CA LYS A 138 43.80 -19.41 6.20
C LYS A 138 43.80 -17.90 6.02
#